data_AF-A0A962VVW4-F1
#
_entry.id   AF-A0A962VVW4-F1
#
_cell.length_a   1.000
_cell.length_b   1.000
_cell.length_c   1.000
_cell.angle_alpha   90.00
_cell.angle_beta   90.00
_cell.angle_gamma   90.00
#
_symmetry.space_group_name_H-M   'P 1'
#
loop_
_entity.id
_entity.type
_entity.pdbx_description
1 polymer ?
#
loop_
_entity_poly.entity_id
_entity_poly.type
_entity_poly.pdbx_seq_one_letter_code
_entity_poly.pdbx_strand_id
1 'polypeptide(L)'
;MAGLFMLAGCGSTPPTAFYTLSPLSASLPTAQTSASRSDVTIGVGPVTVPEFLDRPQIVTRTTANRLDVDEFHRWGGSLQEDFA
;
A
#
# COMPACT_ATOMS: atom_id res chain seq x y z
N MET A 1 -39.78 5.32 -41.12
CA MET A 1 -39.14 5.99 -39.97
C MET A 1 -38.33 4.94 -39.23
N ALA A 2 -37.11 4.67 -39.68
CA ALA A 2 -36.23 3.69 -39.05
C ALA A 2 -35.15 4.45 -38.28
N GLY A 3 -35.28 4.49 -36.95
CA GLY A 3 -34.31 5.11 -36.06
C GLY A 3 -33.17 4.14 -35.77
N LEU A 4 -31.96 4.49 -36.21
CA LEU A 4 -30.72 3.80 -35.90
C LEU A 4 -30.29 4.18 -34.47
N PHE A 5 -30.47 3.26 -33.51
CA PHE A 5 -29.99 3.43 -32.14
C PHE A 5 -28.46 3.23 -32.12
N MET A 6 -27.71 4.34 -32.06
CA MET A 6 -26.27 4.34 -31.81
C MET A 6 -26.01 4.10 -30.32
N LEU A 7 -25.61 2.88 -29.96
CA LEU A 7 -25.05 2.62 -28.63
C LEU A 7 -23.58 3.11 -28.60
N ALA A 8 -23.39 4.40 -28.37
CA ALA A 8 -22.08 4.96 -28.07
C ALA A 8 -21.75 4.72 -26.58
N GLY A 9 -21.19 3.55 -26.26
CA GLY A 9 -20.63 3.26 -24.94
C GLY A 9 -19.23 3.86 -24.81
N CYS A 10 -19.12 5.12 -24.39
CA CYS A 10 -17.82 5.70 -24.06
C CYS A 10 -17.51 5.42 -22.58
N GLY A 11 -16.83 4.31 -22.31
CA GLY A 11 -16.35 3.97 -20.96
C GLY A 11 -14.83 4.05 -20.93
N SER A 12 -14.27 5.06 -20.27
CA SER A 12 -12.83 5.13 -19.99
C SER A 12 -12.58 4.54 -18.59
N THR A 13 -11.61 3.64 -18.48
CA THR A 13 -11.21 3.07 -17.18
C THR A 13 -10.20 4.02 -16.51
N PRO A 14 -10.33 4.29 -15.20
CA PRO A 14 -9.31 5.06 -14.47
C PRO A 14 -7.92 4.42 -14.61
N PRO A 15 -6.86 5.24 -14.68
CA PRO A 15 -5.49 4.72 -14.73
C PRO A 15 -5.13 3.99 -13.42
N THR A 16 -4.31 2.94 -13.53
CA THR A 16 -3.79 2.22 -12.36
C THR A 16 -2.43 2.79 -11.93
N ALA A 17 -2.23 3.00 -10.63
CA ALA A 17 -0.99 3.44 -10.01
C ALA A 17 -0.35 2.29 -9.21
N PHE A 18 0.99 2.22 -9.25
CA PHE A 18 1.79 1.18 -8.59
C PHE A 18 2.70 1.80 -7.52
N TYR A 19 2.84 1.13 -6.38
CA TYR A 19 3.58 1.60 -5.19
C TYR A 19 4.52 0.52 -4.64
N THR A 20 5.59 0.93 -3.98
CA THR A 20 6.51 0.06 -3.21
C THR A 20 6.89 0.77 -1.93
N LEU A 21 7.24 0.04 -0.88
CA LEU A 21 7.76 0.64 0.33
C LEU A 21 9.20 1.11 0.11
N SER A 22 9.46 2.38 0.41
CA SER A 22 10.81 2.93 0.38
C SER A 22 11.35 3.01 1.81
N PRO A 23 12.51 2.41 2.11
CA PRO A 23 13.10 2.52 3.43
C PRO A 23 13.45 3.99 3.71
N LEU A 24 13.19 4.43 4.95
CA LEU A 24 13.63 5.74 5.40
C LEU A 24 15.16 5.73 5.47
N SER A 25 15.81 6.52 4.61
CA SER A 25 17.26 6.71 4.67
C SER A 25 17.65 7.28 6.03
N ALA A 26 18.74 6.77 6.61
CA ALA A 26 19.28 7.19 7.91
C ALA A 26 19.65 8.70 8.00
N SER A 27 19.56 9.43 6.89
CA SER A 27 19.89 10.85 6.76
C SER A 27 18.74 11.81 7.07
N LEU A 28 17.54 11.31 7.44
CA LEU A 28 16.49 12.19 7.95
C LEU A 28 16.96 12.81 9.26
N PRO A 29 16.94 14.14 9.42
CA PRO A 29 17.26 14.78 10.70
C PRO A 29 16.19 14.35 11.71
N THR A 30 16.51 13.30 12.46
CA THR A 30 15.74 12.88 13.62
C THR A 30 15.73 14.08 14.55
N ALA A 31 14.53 14.56 14.91
CA ALA A 31 14.37 15.55 15.95
C ALA A 31 15.26 15.13 17.11
N GLN A 32 16.20 16.00 17.48
CA GLN A 32 17.17 15.75 18.52
C GLN A 32 16.43 15.66 19.85
N THR A 33 15.82 14.52 20.13
CA THR A 33 15.37 14.20 21.49
C THR A 33 16.65 13.96 22.27
N SER A 34 17.07 14.98 23.01
CA SER A 34 18.07 14.91 24.06
C SER A 34 17.54 14.02 25.20
N ALA A 35 17.33 12.75 24.90
CA ALA A 35 17.21 11.72 25.92
C ALA A 35 18.63 11.24 26.15
N SER A 36 19.12 11.41 27.38
CA SER A 36 20.34 10.78 27.86
C SER A 36 20.31 9.31 27.45
N ARG A 37 21.06 8.95 26.41
CA ARG A 37 21.06 7.62 25.83
C ARG A 37 21.75 6.70 26.82
N SER A 38 20.95 6.14 27.73
CA SER A 38 21.27 4.82 28.29
C SER A 38 21.49 3.87 27.11
N ASP A 39 22.36 2.89 27.25
CA ASP A 39 22.65 1.87 26.24
C ASP A 39 21.39 1.01 26.00
N VAL A 40 20.44 1.55 25.24
CA VAL A 40 19.16 0.93 24.93
C VAL A 40 19.27 0.36 23.53
N THR A 41 19.33 -0.96 23.46
CA THR A 41 19.24 -1.71 22.21
C THR A 41 17.79 -2.08 21.94
N ILE A 42 17.30 -1.78 20.74
CA ILE A 42 15.96 -2.16 20.28
C ILE A 42 16.14 -3.17 19.14
N GLY A 43 15.68 -4.41 19.37
CA GLY A 43 15.56 -5.42 18.33
C GLY A 43 14.17 -5.39 17.71
N VAL A 44 14.09 -5.49 16.38
CA VAL A 44 12.84 -5.73 15.66
C VAL A 44 12.82 -7.20 15.23
N GLY A 45 11.79 -7.91 15.64
CA GLY A 45 11.58 -9.32 15.26
C GLY A 45 11.08 -9.49 13.82
N PRO A 46 10.92 -10.73 13.36
CA PRO A 46 10.37 -11.00 12.03
C PRO A 46 8.95 -10.44 11.87
N VAL A 47 8.64 -9.96 10.67
CA VAL A 47 7.32 -9.43 10.31
C VAL A 47 6.51 -10.53 9.62
N THR A 48 5.31 -10.82 10.13
CA THR A 48 4.36 -11.72 9.47
C THR A 48 3.31 -10.92 8.71
N VAL A 49 3.26 -11.11 7.40
CA VAL A 49 2.26 -10.48 6.53
C VAL A 49 1.01 -11.36 6.49
N PRO A 50 -0.19 -10.85 6.84
CA PRO A 50 -1.44 -11.60 6.72
C PRO A 50 -1.75 -12.02 5.27
N GLU A 51 -2.33 -13.20 5.09
CA GLU A 51 -2.63 -13.75 3.75
C GLU A 51 -3.53 -12.86 2.90
N PHE A 52 -4.46 -12.09 3.50
CA PHE A 52 -5.32 -11.17 2.75
C PHE A 52 -4.57 -9.97 2.14
N LEU A 53 -3.33 -9.72 2.57
CA LEU A 53 -2.42 -8.72 1.99
C LEU A 53 -1.52 -9.30 0.90
N ASP A 54 -1.49 -10.64 0.71
CA ASP A 54 -0.70 -11.28 -0.34
C ASP A 54 -1.43 -11.17 -1.70
N ARG A 55 -1.53 -9.93 -2.17
CA ARG A 55 -2.21 -9.56 -3.41
C ARG A 55 -1.67 -8.24 -3.93
N PRO A 56 -1.78 -7.98 -5.25
CA PRO A 56 -1.30 -6.73 -5.82
C PRO A 56 -2.14 -5.53 -5.41
N GLN A 57 -3.41 -5.65 -5.04
CA GLN A 57 -4.22 -4.50 -4.61
C GLN A 57 -3.83 -4.01 -3.21
N ILE A 58 -3.82 -2.68 -3.03
CA ILE A 58 -3.70 -2.10 -1.69
C ILE A 58 -5.01 -2.37 -0.92
N VAL A 59 -4.87 -2.90 0.29
CA VAL A 59 -6.00 -3.21 1.17
C VAL A 59 -5.93 -2.34 2.42
N THR A 60 -7.04 -1.67 2.74
CA THR A 60 -7.18 -0.91 3.99
C THR A 60 -8.25 -1.54 4.86
N ARG A 61 -8.00 -1.60 6.18
CA ARG A 61 -8.99 -2.08 7.14
C ARG A 61 -9.78 -0.89 7.66
N THR A 62 -11.05 -0.79 7.30
CA THR A 62 -11.91 0.36 7.65
C THR A 62 -12.64 0.18 8.98
N THR A 63 -12.92 -1.06 9.36
CA THR A 63 -13.50 -1.42 10.67
C THR A 63 -12.91 -2.75 11.14
N ALA A 64 -13.33 -3.24 12.32
CA ALA A 64 -12.92 -4.55 12.80
C ALA A 64 -13.10 -5.67 11.77
N ASN A 65 -14.17 -5.65 10.98
CA ASN A 65 -14.52 -6.76 10.08
C ASN A 65 -14.72 -6.34 8.63
N ARG A 66 -14.17 -5.17 8.23
CA ARG A 66 -14.30 -4.66 6.86
C ARG A 66 -12.94 -4.30 6.29
N LEU A 67 -12.64 -4.92 5.16
CA LEU A 67 -11.53 -4.58 4.29
C LEU A 67 -12.08 -3.82 3.09
N ASP A 68 -11.37 -2.77 2.72
CA ASP A 68 -11.55 -2.04 1.48
C ASP A 68 -10.36 -2.34 0.58
N VAL A 69 -10.62 -2.67 -0.67
CA VAL A 69 -9.61 -3.12 -1.62
C VAL A 69 -9.61 -2.13 -2.76
N ASP A 70 -8.47 -1.47 -2.97
CA ASP A 70 -8.36 -0.46 -4.02
C ASP A 70 -8.15 -1.13 -5.39
N GLU A 71 -9.02 -0.81 -6.34
CA GLU A 71 -8.99 -1.39 -7.69
C GLU A 71 -7.85 -0.82 -8.55
N PHE A 72 -7.52 0.45 -8.31
CA PHE A 72 -6.62 1.26 -9.16
C PHE A 72 -5.28 1.56 -8.47
N HIS A 73 -5.13 1.32 -7.18
CA HIS A 73 -3.86 1.46 -6.45
C HIS A 73 -3.32 0.11 -6.03
N ARG A 74 -2.12 -0.22 -6.51
CA ARG A 74 -1.54 -1.56 -6.40
C ARG A 74 -0.10 -1.51 -5.89
N TRP A 75 0.33 -2.57 -5.22
CA TRP A 75 1.74 -2.84 -4.99
C TRP A 75 2.44 -3.17 -6.33
N GLY A 76 3.67 -2.70 -6.49
CA GLY A 76 4.52 -2.95 -7.66
C GLY A 76 5.16 -4.35 -7.67
N GLY A 77 5.00 -5.11 -6.58
CA GLY A 77 5.50 -6.47 -6.37
C GLY A 77 4.74 -7.14 -5.21
N SER A 78 5.23 -8.26 -4.70
CA SER A 78 4.66 -8.82 -3.46
C SER A 78 5.05 -7.92 -2.29
N LEU A 79 4.07 -7.53 -1.48
CA LEU A 79 4.32 -6.71 -0.28
C LEU A 79 5.30 -7.42 0.67
N GLN A 80 5.33 -8.75 0.70
CA GLN A 80 6.24 -9.51 1.55
C GLN A 80 7.71 -9.30 1.16
N GLU A 81 8.00 -9.08 -0.11
CA GLU A 81 9.37 -8.85 -0.60
C GLU A 81 9.97 -7.54 -0.07
N ASP A 82 9.13 -6.53 0.22
CA ASP A 82 9.57 -5.26 0.82
C ASP A 82 9.96 -5.41 2.31
N PHE A 83 9.61 -6.52 2.97
CA PHE A 83 9.96 -6.81 4.37
C PHE A 83 11.01 -7.91 4.55
N ALA A 84 11.41 -8.58 3.46
CA ALA A 84 12.40 -9.65 3.48
C ALA A 84 13.84 -9.09 3.54
#